data_AF-A0A2S0MXQ8-F1
#
_entry.id   AF-A0A2S0MXQ8-F1
#
_cell.length_a   1.000
_cell.length_b   1.000
_cell.length_c   1.000
_cell.angle_alpha   90.00
_cell.angle_beta   90.00
_cell.angle_gamma   90.00
#
_symmetry.space_group_name_H-M   'P 1'
#
loop_
_entity.id
_entity.type
_entity.pdbx_description
1 polymer ?
#
loop_
_entity_poly.entity_id
_entity_poly.type
_entity_poly.pdbx_seq_one_letter_code
_entity_poly.pdbx_strand_id
1 'polypeptide(L)'
;MTEQEILARHAENFSAIHTAIANFDSALNDYTFRSNLKHAIVLGLAHRLLEFSRGSEAMGRAGLAAANAAMGRMCLETVFKLRAICLGAIAPENYAKQEKVAQHQSLKRALSLPNFSDIFSAEQQAEYRTELQQIEQELGPKIKLHEIKVSEWADRAGANETYVLAYSALSDYVHSGVSSLNHIMEVREQGQVFIQTGPSNHQLTSLLEGICIYLAWATESIDLMFANELSR
;
A
#
# COMPACT_ATOMS: atom_id res chain seq x y z
N MET A 1 4.83 -9.50 26.84
CA MET A 1 3.40 -9.67 26.52
C MET A 1 3.25 -10.92 25.68
N THR A 2 2.21 -11.72 25.91
CA THR A 2 1.89 -12.91 25.11
C THR A 2 0.86 -12.56 24.03
N GLU A 3 0.72 -13.41 23.00
CA GLU A 3 -0.33 -13.23 21.98
C GLU A 3 -1.73 -13.23 22.59
N GLN A 4 -1.99 -14.08 23.60
CA GLN A 4 -3.28 -14.12 24.29
C GLN A 4 -3.59 -12.81 25.02
N GLU A 5 -2.59 -12.16 25.62
CA GLU A 5 -2.75 -10.84 26.25
C GLU A 5 -3.05 -9.75 25.21
N ILE A 6 -2.45 -9.82 24.02
CA ILE A 6 -2.75 -8.91 22.90
C ILE A 6 -4.19 -9.10 22.45
N LEU A 7 -4.60 -10.35 22.22
CA LEU A 7 -5.95 -10.69 21.77
C LEU A 7 -7.01 -10.24 22.78
N ALA A 8 -6.77 -10.46 24.08
CA ALA A 8 -7.69 -10.02 25.13
C ALA A 8 -7.78 -8.49 25.22
N ARG A 9 -6.63 -7.80 25.15
CA ARG A 9 -6.56 -6.34 25.29
C ARG A 9 -7.16 -5.59 24.10
N HIS A 10 -7.06 -6.15 22.89
CA HIS A 10 -7.47 -5.52 21.65
C HIS A 10 -8.66 -6.24 20.99
N ALA A 11 -9.44 -7.00 21.78
CA ALA A 11 -10.54 -7.82 21.30
C ALA A 11 -11.57 -7.00 20.48
N GLU A 12 -11.91 -5.80 20.97
CA GLU A 12 -12.83 -4.89 20.28
C GLU A 12 -12.26 -4.40 18.95
N ASN A 13 -10.98 -4.02 18.90
CA ASN A 13 -10.33 -3.60 17.66
C ASN A 13 -10.26 -4.74 16.63
N PHE A 14 -9.96 -5.96 17.08
CA PHE A 14 -9.96 -7.14 16.21
C PHE A 14 -11.37 -7.49 15.72
N SER A 15 -12.39 -7.35 16.57
CA SER A 15 -13.78 -7.52 16.15
C SER A 15 -14.19 -6.46 15.11
N ALA A 16 -13.78 -5.22 15.32
CA ALA A 16 -14.09 -4.10 14.44
C ALA A 16 -13.45 -4.28 13.05
N ILE A 17 -12.15 -4.57 12.98
CA ILE A 17 -11.47 -4.79 11.70
C ILE A 17 -12.02 -6.02 10.97
N HIS A 18 -12.30 -7.11 11.70
CA HIS A 18 -12.89 -8.31 11.10
C HIS A 18 -14.26 -8.01 10.46
N THR A 19 -15.09 -7.26 11.18
CA THR A 19 -16.40 -6.80 10.69
C THR A 19 -16.24 -5.86 9.50
N ALA A 20 -15.31 -4.91 9.55
CA ALA A 20 -15.06 -3.98 8.44
C ALA A 20 -14.59 -4.71 7.17
N ILE A 21 -13.71 -5.71 7.31
CA ILE A 21 -13.26 -6.56 6.20
C ILE A 21 -14.45 -7.31 5.61
N ALA A 22 -15.27 -7.95 6.45
CA ALA A 22 -16.45 -8.71 6.00
C ALA A 22 -17.48 -7.82 5.30
N ASN A 23 -17.75 -6.63 5.86
CA ASN A 23 -18.67 -5.67 5.26
C ASN A 23 -18.17 -5.14 3.92
N PHE A 24 -16.87 -4.83 3.81
CA PHE A 24 -16.29 -4.39 2.54
C PHE A 24 -16.36 -5.49 1.48
N ASP A 25 -15.98 -6.73 1.83
CA ASP A 25 -16.05 -7.89 0.93
C ASP A 25 -17.49 -8.16 0.48
N SER A 26 -18.46 -8.05 1.39
CA SER A 26 -19.89 -8.17 1.07
C SER A 26 -20.35 -7.07 0.11
N ALA A 27 -20.01 -5.81 0.40
CA ALA A 27 -20.39 -4.67 -0.42
C ALA A 27 -19.87 -4.79 -1.85
N LEU A 28 -18.70 -5.40 -2.06
CA LEU A 28 -18.17 -5.63 -3.41
C LEU A 28 -19.10 -6.49 -4.29
N ASN A 29 -19.89 -7.39 -3.68
CA ASN A 29 -20.87 -8.22 -4.41
C ASN A 29 -22.12 -7.45 -4.83
N ASP A 30 -22.40 -6.29 -4.23
CA ASP A 30 -23.57 -5.47 -4.57
C ASP A 30 -23.33 -4.65 -5.86
N TYR A 31 -22.07 -4.51 -6.27
CA TYR A 31 -21.70 -3.76 -7.46
C TYR A 31 -21.62 -4.63 -8.72
N THR A 32 -22.19 -4.14 -9.82
CA THR A 32 -22.05 -4.78 -11.13
C THR A 32 -20.81 -4.25 -11.87
N PHE A 33 -19.64 -4.80 -11.58
CA PHE A 33 -18.41 -4.43 -12.29
C PHE A 33 -18.47 -4.84 -13.78
N ARG A 34 -18.21 -3.89 -14.67
CA ARG A 34 -18.26 -4.08 -16.13
C ARG A 34 -16.89 -4.49 -16.68
N SER A 35 -16.88 -5.14 -17.85
CA SER A 35 -15.64 -5.49 -18.56
C SER A 35 -15.03 -4.26 -19.26
N ASN A 36 -14.54 -3.31 -18.44
CA ASN A 36 -13.75 -2.17 -18.90
C ASN A 36 -12.58 -1.92 -17.95
N LEU A 37 -11.60 -1.14 -18.43
CA LEU A 37 -10.33 -0.94 -17.73
C LEU A 37 -10.51 -0.32 -16.33
N LYS A 38 -11.39 0.67 -16.19
CA LYS A 38 -11.65 1.34 -14.90
C LYS A 38 -12.16 0.35 -13.85
N HIS A 39 -13.22 -0.40 -14.20
CA HIS A 39 -13.83 -1.35 -13.27
C HIS A 39 -12.87 -2.49 -12.92
N ALA A 40 -12.10 -3.00 -13.90
CA ALA A 40 -11.10 -4.03 -13.65
C ALA A 40 -10.00 -3.55 -12.68
N ILE A 41 -9.49 -2.33 -12.85
CA ILE A 41 -8.48 -1.77 -11.95
C ILE A 41 -9.06 -1.53 -10.56
N VAL A 42 -10.25 -0.92 -10.46
CA VAL A 42 -10.90 -0.64 -9.17
C VAL A 42 -11.18 -1.93 -8.41
N LEU A 43 -11.73 -2.96 -9.07
CA LEU A 43 -11.96 -4.27 -8.47
C LEU A 43 -10.65 -4.94 -8.03
N GLY A 44 -9.61 -4.88 -8.86
CA GLY A 44 -8.29 -5.41 -8.51
C GLY A 44 -7.66 -4.71 -7.30
N LEU A 45 -7.76 -3.38 -7.23
CA LEU A 45 -7.29 -2.59 -6.08
C LEU A 45 -8.12 -2.89 -4.82
N ALA A 46 -9.44 -3.08 -4.95
CA ALA A 46 -10.31 -3.43 -3.84
C ALA A 46 -9.94 -4.81 -3.26
N HIS A 47 -9.69 -5.81 -4.10
CA HIS A 47 -9.23 -7.11 -3.64
C HIS A 47 -7.83 -7.06 -3.00
N ARG A 48 -6.92 -6.23 -3.53
CA ARG A 48 -5.62 -5.98 -2.89
C ARG A 48 -5.77 -5.34 -1.51
N LEU A 49 -6.70 -4.39 -1.37
CA LEU A 49 -7.00 -3.78 -0.06
C LEU A 49 -7.54 -4.81 0.94
N LEU A 50 -8.41 -5.74 0.50
CA LEU A 50 -8.87 -6.86 1.32
C LEU A 50 -7.72 -7.77 1.77
N GLU A 51 -6.83 -8.13 0.85
CA GLU A 51 -5.65 -8.96 1.13
C GLU A 51 -4.75 -8.32 2.19
N PHE A 52 -4.40 -7.03 2.01
CA PHE A 52 -3.56 -6.31 2.96
C PHE A 52 -4.25 -6.10 4.31
N SER A 53 -5.57 -5.87 4.33
CA SER A 53 -6.33 -5.71 5.57
C SER A 53 -6.37 -7.00 6.38
N ARG A 54 -6.60 -8.15 5.72
CA ARG A 54 -6.52 -9.48 6.34
C ARG A 54 -5.09 -9.79 6.82
N GLY A 55 -4.09 -9.43 6.03
CA GLY A 55 -2.68 -9.55 6.39
C GLY A 55 -2.34 -8.74 7.64
N SER A 56 -2.79 -7.49 7.73
CA SER A 56 -2.63 -6.64 8.90
C SER A 56 -3.31 -7.23 10.14
N GLU A 57 -4.57 -7.71 10.02
CA GLU A 57 -5.25 -8.38 11.13
C GLU A 57 -4.42 -9.56 11.66
N ALA A 58 -3.95 -10.44 10.76
CA ALA A 58 -3.15 -11.60 11.13
C ALA A 58 -1.82 -11.22 11.81
N MET A 59 -1.08 -10.26 11.26
CA MET A 59 0.17 -9.77 11.85
C MET A 59 -0.06 -9.09 13.20
N GLY A 60 -1.16 -8.35 13.33
CA GLY A 60 -1.58 -7.73 14.59
C GLY A 60 -1.88 -8.75 15.68
N ARG A 61 -2.59 -9.85 15.35
CA ARG A 61 -2.89 -10.95 16.28
C ARG A 61 -1.62 -11.64 16.79
N ALA A 62 -0.62 -11.81 15.92
CA ALA A 62 0.68 -12.36 16.28
C ALA A 62 1.61 -11.35 17.02
N GLY A 63 1.19 -10.09 17.18
CA GLY A 63 2.01 -9.03 17.78
C GLY A 63 3.25 -8.67 16.96
N LEU A 64 3.19 -8.83 15.64
CA LEU A 64 4.27 -8.47 14.73
C LEU A 64 4.12 -7.01 14.30
N ALA A 65 4.38 -6.07 15.23
CA ALA A 65 4.10 -4.65 15.06
C ALA A 65 4.67 -4.03 13.77
N ALA A 66 5.95 -4.29 13.44
CA ALA A 66 6.56 -3.77 12.22
C ALA A 66 5.93 -4.34 10.94
N ALA A 67 5.65 -5.64 10.91
CA ALA A 67 4.97 -6.28 9.77
C ALA A 67 3.53 -5.77 9.62
N ASN A 68 2.84 -5.54 10.74
CA ASN A 68 1.52 -4.96 10.76
C ASN A 68 1.52 -3.53 10.21
N ALA A 69 2.47 -2.69 10.62
CA ALA A 69 2.62 -1.33 10.09
C ALA A 69 2.93 -1.31 8.59
N ALA A 70 3.74 -2.26 8.10
CA ALA A 70 3.99 -2.43 6.68
C ALA A 70 2.69 -2.75 5.91
N MET A 71 1.87 -3.67 6.42
CA MET A 71 0.55 -3.97 5.83
C MET A 71 -0.38 -2.74 5.87
N GLY A 72 -0.40 -1.99 6.98
CA GLY A 72 -1.15 -0.74 7.10
C GLY A 72 -0.75 0.31 6.06
N ARG A 73 0.56 0.44 5.76
CA ARG A 73 1.06 1.29 4.67
C ARG A 73 0.58 0.81 3.31
N MET A 74 0.59 -0.50 3.06
CA MET A 74 0.09 -1.07 1.80
C MET A 74 -1.42 -0.81 1.64
N CYS A 75 -2.21 -0.90 2.70
CA CYS A 75 -3.62 -0.50 2.68
C CYS A 75 -3.79 0.99 2.33
N LEU A 76 -3.04 1.86 3.00
CA LEU A 76 -3.09 3.31 2.79
C LEU A 76 -2.74 3.71 1.34
N GLU A 77 -1.64 3.18 0.80
CA GLU A 77 -1.23 3.46 -0.57
C GLU A 77 -2.24 2.91 -1.60
N THR A 78 -2.87 1.76 -1.30
CA THR A 78 -3.88 1.15 -2.16
C THR A 78 -5.16 1.98 -2.18
N VAL A 79 -5.64 2.44 -1.02
CA VAL A 79 -6.87 3.25 -0.96
C VAL A 79 -6.69 4.61 -1.65
N PHE A 80 -5.52 5.25 -1.57
CA PHE A 80 -5.26 6.48 -2.33
C PHE A 80 -5.39 6.27 -3.83
N LYS A 81 -4.78 5.20 -4.37
CA LYS A 81 -4.88 4.87 -5.80
C LYS A 81 -6.32 4.57 -6.21
N LEU A 82 -7.01 3.74 -5.44
CA LEU A 82 -8.40 3.37 -5.68
C LEU A 82 -9.30 4.61 -5.70
N ARG A 83 -9.20 5.44 -4.67
CA ARG A 83 -10.01 6.67 -4.53
C ARG A 83 -9.74 7.65 -5.67
N ALA A 84 -8.48 7.90 -6.01
CA ALA A 84 -8.12 8.80 -7.12
C ALA A 84 -8.71 8.35 -8.47
N ILE A 85 -8.78 7.04 -8.73
CA ILE A 85 -9.38 6.49 -9.95
C ILE A 85 -10.91 6.56 -9.91
N CYS A 86 -11.52 6.23 -8.77
CA CYS A 86 -12.97 6.31 -8.59
C CYS A 86 -13.51 7.73 -8.78
N LEU A 87 -12.80 8.72 -8.22
CA LEU A 87 -13.12 10.15 -8.34
C LEU A 87 -12.81 10.73 -9.73
N GLY A 88 -12.21 9.96 -10.64
CA GLY A 88 -11.81 10.42 -11.96
C GLY A 88 -10.64 11.40 -11.97
N ALA A 89 -9.96 11.59 -10.83
CA ALA A 89 -8.74 12.38 -10.74
C ALA A 89 -7.58 11.73 -11.51
N ILE A 90 -7.65 10.42 -11.73
CA ILE A 90 -6.75 9.70 -12.63
C ILE A 90 -7.47 8.81 -13.61
N ALA A 91 -7.12 8.98 -14.89
CA ALA A 91 -7.53 8.10 -15.96
C ALA A 91 -6.97 6.68 -15.75
N PRO A 92 -7.80 5.62 -15.90
CA PRO A 92 -7.37 4.23 -15.77
C PRO A 92 -6.15 3.87 -16.62
N GLU A 93 -6.05 4.45 -17.82
CA GLU A 93 -4.93 4.26 -18.75
C GLU A 93 -3.63 4.84 -18.17
N ASN A 94 -3.71 5.96 -17.46
CA ASN A 94 -2.55 6.57 -16.82
C ASN A 94 -2.07 5.73 -15.63
N TYR A 95 -2.98 5.09 -14.89
CA TYR A 95 -2.63 4.12 -13.85
C TYR A 95 -1.92 2.90 -14.46
N ALA A 96 -2.50 2.28 -15.49
CA ALA A 96 -1.91 1.10 -16.13
C ALA A 96 -0.49 1.39 -16.67
N LYS A 97 -0.25 2.60 -17.19
CA LYS A 97 1.07 3.00 -17.67
C LYS A 97 2.09 3.27 -16.57
N GLN A 98 1.69 3.44 -15.30
CA GLN A 98 2.66 3.60 -14.20
C GLN A 98 3.54 2.36 -14.02
N GLU A 99 3.03 1.17 -14.28
CA GLU A 99 3.84 -0.05 -14.23
C GLU A 99 4.99 0.01 -15.24
N LYS A 100 4.68 0.43 -16.47
CA LYS A 100 5.68 0.60 -17.54
C LYS A 100 6.68 1.71 -17.22
N VAL A 101 6.24 2.80 -16.58
CA VAL A 101 7.15 3.84 -16.10
C VAL A 101 8.10 3.31 -15.00
N ALA A 102 7.60 2.51 -14.06
CA ALA A 102 8.44 1.90 -13.02
C ALA A 102 9.45 0.89 -13.58
N GLN A 103 9.03 0.08 -14.56
CA GLN A 103 9.90 -0.82 -15.31
C GLN A 103 10.99 -0.04 -16.06
N HIS A 104 10.62 1.03 -16.79
CA HIS A 104 11.56 1.93 -17.48
C HIS A 104 12.64 2.45 -16.53
N GLN A 105 12.24 3.01 -15.37
CA GLN A 105 13.18 3.56 -14.40
C GLN A 105 14.11 2.50 -13.81
N SER A 106 13.59 1.31 -13.55
CA SER A 106 14.38 0.20 -12.98
C SER A 106 15.41 -0.31 -13.98
N LEU A 107 15.00 -0.56 -15.23
CA LEU A 107 15.90 -0.96 -16.31
C LEU A 107 16.94 0.11 -16.63
N LYS A 108 16.53 1.38 -16.73
CA LYS A 108 17.45 2.50 -16.97
C LYS A 108 18.49 2.63 -15.85
N ARG A 109 18.07 2.48 -14.59
CA ARG A 109 19.00 2.47 -13.44
C ARG A 109 19.98 1.31 -13.53
N ALA A 110 19.48 0.10 -13.75
CA ALA A 110 20.32 -1.09 -13.87
C ALA A 110 21.37 -0.92 -14.99
N LEU A 111 20.95 -0.53 -16.19
CA LEU A 111 21.82 -0.28 -17.34
C LEU A 111 22.85 0.86 -17.13
N SER A 112 22.60 1.75 -16.18
CA SER A 112 23.52 2.86 -15.84
C SER A 112 24.55 2.50 -14.77
N LEU A 113 24.49 1.30 -14.20
CA LEU A 113 25.44 0.86 -13.18
C LEU A 113 26.84 0.69 -13.80
N PRO A 114 27.92 1.21 -13.17
CA PRO A 114 29.27 1.14 -13.71
C PRO A 114 29.75 -0.29 -13.97
N ASN A 115 29.30 -1.24 -13.15
CA ASN A 115 29.66 -2.66 -13.16
C ASN A 115 28.57 -3.56 -13.77
N PHE A 116 27.64 -2.98 -14.54
CA PHE A 116 26.55 -3.75 -15.15
C PHE A 116 27.05 -4.90 -16.03
N SER A 117 28.15 -4.66 -16.76
CA SER A 117 28.80 -5.67 -17.61
C SER A 117 29.45 -6.80 -16.84
N ASP A 118 29.74 -6.60 -15.56
CA ASP A 118 30.39 -7.60 -14.70
C ASP A 118 29.37 -8.55 -14.07
N ILE A 119 28.10 -8.12 -14.02
CA ILE A 119 26.99 -8.86 -13.40
C ILE A 119 26.18 -9.63 -14.46
N PHE A 120 26.03 -9.08 -15.67
CA PHE A 120 25.14 -9.62 -16.70
C PHE A 120 25.88 -9.98 -18.00
N SER A 121 25.47 -11.07 -18.64
CA SER A 121 26.02 -11.48 -19.93
C SER A 121 25.69 -10.48 -21.04
N ALA A 122 26.46 -10.47 -22.14
CA ALA A 122 26.19 -9.58 -23.27
C ALA A 122 24.79 -9.76 -23.87
N GLU A 123 24.26 -11.00 -23.85
CA GLU A 123 22.90 -11.33 -24.29
C GLU A 123 21.85 -10.69 -23.38
N GLN A 124 21.96 -10.86 -22.06
CA GLN A 124 21.06 -10.24 -21.08
C GLN A 124 21.08 -8.72 -21.17
N GLN A 125 22.25 -8.13 -21.39
CA GLN A 125 22.37 -6.68 -21.60
C GLN A 125 21.64 -6.22 -22.86
N ALA A 126 21.69 -7.00 -23.94
CA ALA A 126 20.97 -6.70 -25.17
C ALA A 126 19.44 -6.83 -24.99
N GLU A 127 18.99 -7.84 -24.24
CA GLU A 127 17.58 -8.01 -23.87
C GLU A 127 17.06 -6.80 -23.09
N TYR A 128 17.74 -6.40 -22.02
CA TYR A 128 17.33 -5.24 -21.22
C TYR A 128 17.30 -3.92 -22.02
N ARG A 129 18.22 -3.73 -22.96
CA ARG A 129 18.20 -2.57 -23.85
C ARG A 129 17.02 -2.62 -24.82
N THR A 130 16.70 -3.80 -25.34
CA THR A 130 15.56 -4.01 -26.23
C THR A 130 14.25 -3.76 -25.49
N GLU A 131 14.11 -4.31 -24.28
CA GLU A 131 12.95 -4.09 -23.42
C GLU A 131 12.77 -2.61 -23.07
N LEU A 132 13.86 -1.92 -22.71
CA LEU A 132 13.82 -0.48 -22.45
C LEU A 132 13.32 0.31 -23.67
N GLN A 133 13.81 0.00 -24.87
CA GLN A 133 13.36 0.65 -26.11
C GLN A 133 11.89 0.37 -26.41
N GLN A 134 11.41 -0.86 -26.19
CA GLN A 134 9.99 -1.21 -26.37
C GLN A 134 9.10 -0.41 -25.41
N ILE A 135 9.50 -0.30 -24.14
CA ILE A 135 8.78 0.50 -23.15
C ILE A 135 8.75 1.99 -23.55
N GLU A 136 9.85 2.54 -24.05
CA GLU A 136 9.91 3.94 -24.53
C GLU A 136 8.97 4.17 -25.72
N GLN A 137 8.85 3.20 -26.64
CA GLN A 137 7.90 3.25 -27.75
C GLN A 137 6.44 3.17 -27.27
N GLU A 138 6.13 2.27 -26.32
CA GLU A 138 4.79 2.09 -25.76
C GLU A 138 4.32 3.33 -24.96
N LEU A 139 5.20 3.93 -24.16
CA LEU A 139 4.89 5.12 -23.38
C LEU A 139 4.71 6.35 -24.27
N GLY A 140 5.49 6.44 -25.35
CA GLY A 140 5.45 7.55 -26.29
C GLY A 140 5.93 8.89 -25.68
N PRO A 141 6.08 9.94 -26.51
CA PRO A 141 6.72 11.18 -26.10
C PRO A 141 5.89 12.05 -25.14
N LYS A 142 4.60 11.75 -24.97
CA LYS A 142 3.66 12.58 -24.18
C LYS A 142 3.56 12.16 -22.71
N ILE A 143 4.16 11.04 -22.32
CA ILE A 143 4.07 10.54 -20.94
C ILE A 143 5.29 10.97 -20.15
N LYS A 144 5.05 11.53 -18.96
CA LYS A 144 6.12 11.78 -18.00
C LYS A 144 6.70 10.44 -17.56
N LEU A 145 7.99 10.21 -17.80
CA LEU A 145 8.75 9.03 -17.37
C LEU A 145 9.04 9.04 -15.85
N HIS A 146 8.15 9.65 -15.06
CA HIS A 146 8.25 9.76 -13.62
C HIS A 146 7.05 9.08 -12.98
N GLU A 147 7.34 8.14 -12.08
CA GLU A 147 6.34 7.53 -11.21
C GLU A 147 5.59 8.62 -10.41
N ILE A 148 4.28 8.49 -10.34
CA ILE A 148 3.43 9.31 -9.47
C ILE A 148 3.79 8.95 -8.02
N LYS A 149 4.28 9.94 -7.28
CA LYS A 149 4.64 9.75 -5.87
C LYS A 149 3.40 9.47 -5.02
N VAL A 150 3.57 8.77 -3.89
CA VAL A 150 2.46 8.49 -2.96
C VAL A 150 1.77 9.78 -2.48
N SER A 151 2.54 10.84 -2.21
CA SER A 151 1.98 12.15 -1.86
C SER A 151 1.06 12.72 -2.94
N GLU A 152 1.36 12.49 -4.22
CA GLU A 152 0.56 12.95 -5.34
C GLU A 152 -0.70 12.08 -5.52
N TRP A 153 -0.61 10.78 -5.21
CA TRP A 153 -1.80 9.92 -5.11
C TRP A 153 -2.73 10.38 -3.98
N ALA A 154 -2.18 10.73 -2.82
CA ALA A 154 -2.94 11.25 -1.69
C ALA A 154 -3.64 12.57 -2.03
N ASP A 155 -2.95 13.48 -2.71
CA ASP A 155 -3.51 14.75 -3.18
C ASP A 155 -4.70 14.52 -4.11
N ARG A 156 -4.53 13.65 -5.11
CA ARG A 156 -5.58 13.28 -6.06
C ARG A 156 -6.75 12.52 -5.42
N ALA A 157 -6.52 11.87 -4.27
CA ALA A 157 -7.55 11.23 -3.48
C ALA A 157 -8.26 12.19 -2.50
N GLY A 158 -7.79 13.44 -2.38
CA GLY A 158 -8.27 14.39 -1.38
C GLY A 158 -7.88 14.04 0.06
N ALA A 159 -6.76 13.33 0.24
CA ALA A 159 -6.33 12.74 1.51
C ALA A 159 -4.91 13.16 1.95
N ASN A 160 -4.52 14.39 1.62
CA ASN A 160 -3.20 14.95 1.96
C ASN A 160 -2.90 14.93 3.46
N GLU A 161 -3.88 15.30 4.30
CA GLU A 161 -3.70 15.34 5.75
C GLU A 161 -3.39 13.93 6.30
N THR A 162 -4.12 12.93 5.85
CA THR A 162 -3.89 11.53 6.22
C THR A 162 -2.55 11.02 5.72
N TYR A 163 -2.12 11.42 4.51
CA TYR A 163 -0.75 11.13 4.08
C TYR A 163 0.28 11.74 5.04
N VAL A 164 0.16 13.02 5.38
CA VAL A 164 1.13 13.67 6.28
C VAL A 164 1.17 12.99 7.66
N LEU A 165 0.00 12.66 8.23
CA LEU A 165 -0.12 12.14 9.59
C LEU A 165 0.19 10.64 9.69
N ALA A 166 -0.40 9.83 8.81
CA ALA A 166 -0.29 8.37 8.89
C ALA A 166 0.94 7.82 8.15
N TYR A 167 1.30 8.40 6.99
CA TYR A 167 2.38 7.84 6.17
C TYR A 167 3.74 7.96 6.85
N SER A 168 4.01 9.06 7.54
CA SER A 168 5.26 9.24 8.29
C SER A 168 5.35 8.23 9.42
N ALA A 169 4.28 8.09 10.22
CA ALA A 169 4.25 7.15 11.34
C ALA A 169 4.43 5.69 10.88
N LEU A 170 3.83 5.31 9.74
CA LEU A 170 3.96 3.97 9.18
C LEU A 170 5.33 3.73 8.54
N SER A 171 5.87 4.74 7.84
CA SER A 171 7.17 4.65 7.17
C SER A 171 8.31 4.43 8.15
N ASP A 172 8.21 4.99 9.37
CA ASP A 172 9.20 4.77 10.42
C ASP A 172 9.35 3.29 10.81
N TYR A 173 8.34 2.43 10.61
CA TYR A 173 8.45 0.99 10.90
C TYR A 173 9.02 0.17 9.74
N VAL A 174 8.82 0.65 8.51
CA VAL A 174 9.24 -0.05 7.29
C VAL A 174 10.73 0.17 7.03
N HIS A 175 11.22 1.36 7.37
CA HIS A 175 12.63 1.66 7.29
C HIS A 175 13.26 1.30 8.63
N SER A 176 14.19 0.34 8.65
CA SER A 176 14.92 -0.14 9.84
C SER A 176 15.85 0.93 10.47
N GLY A 177 15.37 2.15 10.63
CA GLY A 177 16.05 3.26 11.28
C GLY A 177 15.93 3.18 12.79
N VAL A 178 16.67 4.04 13.50
CA VAL A 178 16.74 3.99 14.96
C VAL A 178 15.37 4.15 15.62
N SER A 179 14.50 5.01 15.09
CA SER A 179 13.12 5.19 15.57
C SER A 179 12.30 3.91 15.51
N SER A 180 12.51 3.10 14.46
CA SER A 180 11.85 1.81 14.26
C SER A 180 12.24 0.78 15.33
N LEU A 181 13.41 0.93 15.97
CA LEU A 181 13.89 0.00 16.99
C LEU A 181 13.42 0.38 18.41
N ASN A 182 12.97 1.62 18.62
CA ASN A 182 12.57 2.10 19.94
C ASN A 182 11.47 1.26 20.59
N HIS A 183 10.52 0.73 19.82
CA HIS A 183 9.41 -0.07 20.34
C HIS A 183 9.81 -1.49 20.77
N ILE A 184 11.03 -1.93 20.45
CA ILE A 184 11.60 -3.22 20.89
C ILE A 184 12.79 -3.04 21.84
N MET A 185 13.26 -1.81 22.08
CA MET A 185 14.40 -1.52 22.95
C MET A 185 13.92 -1.02 24.31
N GLU A 186 14.44 -1.61 25.37
CA GLU A 186 14.22 -1.18 26.75
C GLU A 186 15.59 -0.85 27.39
N VAL A 187 15.77 0.38 27.85
CA VAL A 187 16.97 0.77 28.61
C VAL A 187 16.63 0.68 30.10
N ARG A 188 17.32 -0.22 30.81
CA ARG A 188 17.14 -0.43 32.26
C ARG A 188 18.18 0.34 33.07
N GLU A 189 18.07 0.24 34.39
CA GLU A 189 19.04 0.82 35.32
C GLU A 189 20.48 0.47 34.93
N GLN A 190 21.40 1.43 35.13
CA GLN A 190 22.82 1.33 34.76
C GLN A 190 23.11 1.29 33.25
N GLY A 191 22.13 1.59 32.39
CA GLY A 191 22.34 1.73 30.94
C GLY A 191 22.39 0.40 30.18
N GLN A 192 21.92 -0.69 30.79
CA GLN A 192 21.78 -1.97 30.12
C GLN A 192 20.63 -1.93 29.10
N VAL A 193 20.92 -2.36 27.86
CA VAL A 193 19.94 -2.43 26.77
C VAL A 193 19.37 -3.84 26.69
N PHE A 194 18.05 -3.94 26.75
CA PHE A 194 17.29 -5.17 26.54
C PHE A 194 16.48 -5.06 25.26
N ILE A 195 16.38 -6.18 24.51
CA ILE A 195 15.56 -6.27 23.32
C ILE A 195 14.34 -7.13 23.65
N GLN A 196 13.15 -6.57 23.45
CA GLN A 196 11.90 -7.33 23.49
C GLN A 196 11.82 -8.20 22.24
N THR A 197 11.95 -9.51 22.42
CA THR A 197 11.90 -10.51 21.33
C THR A 197 10.52 -11.17 21.17
N GLY A 198 9.59 -10.88 22.07
CA GLY A 198 8.23 -11.40 22.06
C GLY A 198 7.21 -10.47 21.37
N PRO A 199 5.94 -10.91 21.28
CA PRO A 199 4.85 -10.12 20.68
C PRO A 199 4.81 -8.68 21.21
N SER A 200 4.58 -7.74 20.29
CA SER A 200 4.44 -6.31 20.56
C SER A 200 3.09 -5.80 20.06
N ASN A 201 2.40 -5.04 20.90
CA ASN A 201 1.15 -4.38 20.56
C ASN A 201 1.33 -2.89 20.27
N HIS A 202 2.56 -2.45 20.04
CA HIS A 202 2.87 -1.05 19.82
C HIS A 202 2.10 -0.50 18.60
N GLN A 203 1.36 0.60 18.81
CA GLN A 203 0.45 1.24 17.84
C GLN A 203 -0.65 0.34 17.25
N LEU A 204 -0.86 -0.87 17.78
CA LEU A 204 -1.80 -1.84 17.21
C LEU A 204 -3.21 -1.28 17.05
N THR A 205 -3.73 -0.61 18.08
CA THR A 205 -5.05 0.05 18.04
C THR A 205 -5.18 1.00 16.85
N SER A 206 -4.26 1.96 16.72
CA SER A 206 -4.31 2.96 15.65
C SER A 206 -4.14 2.34 14.25
N LEU A 207 -3.36 1.27 14.13
CA LEU A 207 -3.21 0.54 12.87
C LEU A 207 -4.52 -0.14 12.45
N LEU A 208 -5.17 -0.85 13.38
CA LEU A 208 -6.43 -1.55 13.10
C LEU A 208 -7.56 -0.56 12.80
N GLU A 209 -7.66 0.54 13.57
CA GLU A 209 -8.61 1.62 13.33
C GLU A 209 -8.38 2.33 11.98
N GLY A 210 -7.12 2.60 11.64
CA GLY A 210 -6.75 3.18 10.36
C GLY A 210 -7.23 2.33 9.19
N ILE A 211 -7.12 1.01 9.29
CA ILE A 211 -7.60 0.10 8.24
C ILE A 211 -9.11 0.11 8.11
N CYS A 212 -9.85 0.16 9.23
CA CYS A 212 -11.30 0.34 9.17
C CYS A 212 -11.67 1.62 8.40
N ILE A 213 -10.95 2.73 8.63
CA ILE A 213 -11.14 3.99 7.90
C ILE A 213 -10.83 3.81 6.41
N TYR A 214 -9.73 3.14 6.07
CA TYR A 214 -9.35 2.92 4.67
C TYR A 214 -10.37 2.06 3.91
N LEU A 215 -10.93 1.03 4.55
CA LEU A 215 -12.00 0.21 3.98
C LEU A 215 -13.27 1.04 3.75
N ALA A 216 -13.66 1.85 4.73
CA ALA A 216 -14.82 2.75 4.58
C ALA A 216 -14.64 3.76 3.44
N TRP A 217 -13.45 4.34 3.31
CA TRP A 217 -13.12 5.24 2.20
C TRP A 217 -13.15 4.55 0.85
N ALA A 218 -12.72 3.29 0.78
CA ALA A 218 -12.81 2.51 -0.45
C ALA A 218 -14.28 2.29 -0.84
N THR A 219 -15.14 1.89 0.10
CA THR A 219 -16.59 1.77 -0.12
C THR A 219 -17.18 3.08 -0.65
N GLU A 220 -16.98 4.19 0.06
CA GLU A 220 -17.51 5.50 -0.35
C GLU A 220 -17.05 5.89 -1.76
N SER A 221 -15.78 5.63 -2.08
CA SER A 221 -15.23 5.96 -3.40
C SER A 221 -15.87 5.12 -4.50
N ILE A 222 -16.09 3.84 -4.25
CA ILE A 222 -16.76 2.94 -5.19
C ILE A 222 -18.23 3.34 -5.36
N ASP A 223 -18.93 3.67 -4.28
CA ASP A 223 -20.31 4.18 -4.34
C ASP A 223 -20.42 5.42 -5.23
N LEU A 224 -19.54 6.41 -5.01
CA LEU A 224 -19.49 7.62 -5.82
C LEU A 224 -19.18 7.31 -7.29
N MET A 225 -18.29 6.35 -7.56
CA MET A 225 -17.98 5.92 -8.91
C MET A 225 -19.24 5.42 -9.64
N PHE A 226 -19.98 4.50 -9.02
CA PHE A 226 -21.19 3.91 -9.60
C PHE A 226 -22.33 4.93 -9.71
N ALA A 227 -22.53 5.79 -8.71
CA ALA A 227 -23.54 6.86 -8.75
C ALA A 227 -23.31 7.84 -9.91
N ASN A 228 -22.04 8.22 -10.16
CA ASN A 228 -21.68 9.10 -11.27
C ASN A 228 -21.88 8.46 -12.65
N GLU A 229 -21.81 7.13 -12.74
CA GLU A 229 -22.02 6.38 -13.99
C GLU A 229 -23.50 6.14 -14.30
N LEU A 230 -24.37 6.16 -13.29
CA LEU A 230 -25.83 6.12 -13.47
C LEU A 230 -26.43 7.46 -13.89
N SER A 231 -25.71 8.56 -13.63
CA SER A 231 -26.14 9.93 -13.94
C SER A 231 -25.78 10.40 -15.35
N ARG A 232 -25.18 9.52 -16.17
CA ARG A 232 -24.74 9.77 -17.55
C ARG A 232 -25.51 8.89 -18.52
#